data_AF-A0A6V8H233-F1
#
_entry.id   AF-A0A6V8H233-F1
#
_cell.length_a   1.000
_cell.length_b   1.000
_cell.length_c   1.000
_cell.angle_alpha   90.00
_cell.angle_beta   90.00
_cell.angle_gamma   90.00
#
_symmetry.space_group_name_H-M   'P 1'
#
loop_
_entity.id
_entity.type
_entity.pdbx_description
1 polymer ?
#
loop_
_entity_poly.entity_id
_entity_poly.type
_entity_poly.pdbx_seq_one_letter_code
_entity_poly.pdbx_strand_id
1 'polypeptide(L)'
;MSRYPPLAPASLTGDQLELHNHIDSVCFKIFGDSKALPFILKDSNDSLVGPFPLLLHSPEPLNGIGVFDYIMKITSHPLLSASERELAILAVGAHTGSVYELYAHSLVAQKIGMTEAQIKAAAEGKMPEGLNETEKTVFEISSRLIDGKE
;
A
#
# COMPACT_ATOMS: atom_id res chain seq x y z
N MET A 1 4.41 19.60 -1.69
CA MET A 1 3.43 19.64 -0.58
C MET A 1 2.33 18.64 -0.88
N SER A 2 1.85 17.90 0.12
CA SER A 2 0.72 16.97 -0.06
C SER A 2 -0.59 17.75 -0.26
N ARG A 3 -1.47 17.28 -1.15
CA ARG A 3 -2.81 17.86 -1.37
C ARG A 3 -3.68 17.76 -0.11
N TYR A 4 -3.50 16.68 0.66
CA TYR A 4 -4.10 16.49 1.97
C TYR A 4 -3.00 16.46 3.02
N PRO A 5 -2.91 17.47 3.90
CA PRO A 5 -1.91 17.48 4.94
C PRO A 5 -2.22 16.38 5.98
N PRO A 6 -1.20 15.68 6.51
CA PRO A 6 -1.35 14.87 7.71
C PRO A 6 -1.97 15.69 8.85
N LEU A 7 -2.80 15.03 9.65
CA LEU A 7 -3.47 15.63 10.80
C LEU A 7 -2.93 14.97 12.07
N ALA A 8 -2.45 15.80 13.00
CA ALA A 8 -2.00 15.32 14.30
C ALA A 8 -3.21 14.80 15.11
N PRO A 9 -3.07 13.74 15.92
CA PRO A 9 -4.17 13.19 16.69
C PRO A 9 -4.92 14.22 17.56
N ALA A 10 -4.19 15.20 18.11
CA ALA A 10 -4.75 16.27 18.93
C ALA A 10 -5.69 17.22 18.18
N SER A 11 -5.68 17.22 16.84
CA SER A 11 -6.54 18.07 16.00
C SER A 11 -7.66 17.30 15.31
N LEU A 12 -7.79 15.99 15.53
CA LEU A 12 -8.81 15.16 14.88
C LEU A 12 -10.19 15.40 15.50
N THR A 13 -11.22 15.42 14.65
CA THR A 13 -12.62 15.30 15.08
C THR A 13 -12.91 13.87 15.57
N GLY A 14 -14.10 13.61 16.11
CA GLY A 14 -14.49 12.29 16.63
C GLY A 14 -14.33 11.17 15.59
N ASP A 15 -14.94 11.32 14.41
CA ASP A 15 -14.90 10.30 13.35
C ASP A 15 -13.50 10.13 12.76
N GLN A 16 -12.73 11.22 12.64
CA GLN A 16 -11.34 11.15 12.20
C GLN A 16 -10.44 10.43 13.21
N LEU A 17 -10.66 10.65 14.51
CA LEU A 17 -9.92 9.95 15.57
C LEU A 17 -10.29 8.46 15.59
N GLU A 18 -11.56 8.12 15.35
CA GLU A 18 -12.00 6.73 15.20
C GLU A 18 -11.28 6.05 14.03
N LEU A 19 -11.26 6.66 12.84
CA LEU A 19 -10.53 6.15 11.69
C LEU A 19 -9.02 6.02 11.96
N HIS A 20 -8.40 7.03 12.58
CA HIS A 20 -6.97 7.00 12.91
C HIS A 20 -6.64 5.79 13.80
N ASN A 21 -7.37 5.62 14.89
CA ASN A 21 -7.19 4.50 15.82
C ASN A 21 -7.47 3.14 15.14
N HIS A 22 -8.44 3.10 14.22
CA HIS A 22 -8.77 1.90 13.47
C HIS A 22 -7.62 1.48 12.54
N ILE A 23 -7.06 2.42 11.76
CA ILE A 23 -5.89 2.17 10.91
C ILE A 23 -4.71 1.68 11.75
N ASP A 24 -4.41 2.36 12.86
CA ASP A 24 -3.34 1.95 13.78
C ASP A 24 -3.56 0.53 14.31
N SER A 25 -4.78 0.19 14.73
CA SER A 25 -5.12 -1.15 15.24
C SER A 25 -4.97 -2.24 14.17
N VAL A 26 -5.41 -1.99 12.94
CA VAL A 26 -5.32 -2.95 11.84
C VAL A 26 -3.87 -3.14 11.41
N CYS A 27 -3.12 -2.05 11.21
CA CYS A 27 -1.70 -2.12 10.89
C CYS A 27 -0.93 -2.87 11.98
N PHE A 28 -1.25 -2.64 13.25
CA PHE A 28 -0.64 -3.37 14.36
C PHE A 28 -0.90 -4.87 14.31
N LYS A 29 -2.14 -5.28 14.00
CA LYS A 29 -2.51 -6.71 13.91
C LYS A 29 -1.82 -7.42 12.74
N ILE A 30 -1.63 -6.73 11.62
CA ILE A 30 -1.07 -7.35 10.40
C ILE A 30 0.46 -7.37 10.43
N PHE A 31 1.08 -6.31 10.91
CA PHE A 31 2.53 -6.12 10.78
C PHE A 31 3.28 -6.16 12.11
N GLY A 32 2.58 -6.23 13.24
CA GLY A 32 3.15 -6.11 14.58
C GLY A 32 3.32 -4.64 15.00
N ASP A 33 4.32 -4.35 15.84
CA ASP A 33 4.63 -2.95 16.21
C ASP A 33 4.77 -2.08 14.94
N SER A 34 4.26 -0.86 14.98
CA SER A 34 4.49 0.17 13.95
C SER A 34 5.97 0.30 13.54
N LYS A 35 6.92 0.04 14.47
CA LYS A 35 8.37 0.00 14.18
C LYS A 35 8.82 -1.21 13.36
N ALA A 36 8.00 -2.25 13.28
CA ALA A 36 8.23 -3.42 12.45
C ALA A 36 7.71 -3.23 11.02
N LEU A 37 6.97 -2.15 10.72
CA LEU A 37 6.62 -1.80 9.36
C LEU A 37 7.88 -1.43 8.58
N PRO A 38 8.02 -1.91 7.33
CA PRO A 38 9.18 -1.57 6.52
C PRO A 38 9.09 -0.14 5.95
N PHE A 39 7.98 0.58 6.16
CA PHE A 39 7.74 1.95 5.69
C PHE A 39 7.23 2.85 6.83
N ILE A 40 7.25 4.16 6.60
CA ILE A 40 6.78 5.16 7.57
C ILE A 40 5.24 5.22 7.54
N LEU A 41 4.60 4.75 8.62
CA LEU A 41 3.15 4.85 8.83
C LEU A 41 2.75 6.22 9.40
N LYS A 42 3.53 6.72 10.38
CA LYS A 42 3.27 7.97 11.10
C LYS A 42 4.51 8.85 11.15
N ASP A 43 4.30 10.16 11.13
CA ASP A 43 5.37 11.15 11.33
C ASP A 43 5.70 11.34 12.82
N SER A 44 6.60 12.29 13.13
CA SER A 44 7.02 12.59 14.51
C SER A 44 5.91 13.15 15.40
N ASN A 45 4.79 13.58 14.83
CA ASN A 45 3.63 14.08 15.55
C ASN A 45 2.52 13.02 15.67
N ASP A 46 2.82 11.77 15.34
CA ASP A 46 1.86 10.65 15.32
C ASP A 46 0.75 10.81 14.26
N SER A 47 0.98 11.68 13.27
CA SER A 47 0.06 11.88 12.15
C SER A 47 0.26 10.77 11.14
N LEU A 48 -0.83 10.13 10.70
CA LEU A 48 -0.78 9.16 9.60
C LEU A 48 -0.30 9.83 8.31
N VAL A 49 0.64 9.21 7.59
CA VAL A 49 1.23 9.75 6.34
C VAL A 49 0.88 8.90 5.12
N GLY A 50 1.33 9.30 3.93
CA GLY A 50 1.09 8.53 2.71
C GLY A 50 -0.37 8.63 2.24
N PRO A 51 -1.09 7.51 2.05
CA PRO A 51 -2.46 7.52 1.55
C PRO A 51 -3.48 7.85 2.66
N PHE A 52 -3.14 7.72 3.93
CA PHE A 52 -4.09 7.83 5.04
C PHE A 52 -4.65 9.25 5.27
N PRO A 53 -3.90 10.36 5.07
CA PRO A 53 -4.50 11.70 5.10
C PRO A 53 -5.71 11.83 4.18
N LEU A 54 -5.68 11.26 2.98
CA LEU A 54 -6.84 11.29 2.06
C LEU A 54 -8.10 10.71 2.73
N LEU A 55 -7.96 9.61 3.49
CA LEU A 55 -9.07 8.97 4.19
C LEU A 55 -9.58 9.85 5.34
N LEU A 56 -8.67 10.46 6.12
CA LEU A 56 -9.03 11.38 7.21
C LEU A 56 -9.74 12.65 6.72
N HIS A 57 -9.53 13.06 5.46
CA HIS A 57 -10.22 14.17 4.82
C HIS A 57 -11.46 13.75 4.01
N SER A 58 -11.90 12.49 4.13
CA SER A 58 -13.10 12.00 3.43
C SER A 58 -14.37 12.64 4.02
N PRO A 59 -15.30 13.14 3.18
CA PRO A 59 -16.52 13.76 3.67
C PRO A 59 -17.48 12.72 4.25
N GLU A 60 -18.34 13.17 5.15
CA GLU A 60 -19.51 12.39 5.58
C GLU A 60 -20.41 12.02 4.39
N PRO A 61 -21.06 10.83 4.41
CA PRO A 61 -21.03 9.82 5.47
C PRO A 61 -19.91 8.76 5.32
N LEU A 62 -18.95 8.98 4.42
CA LEU A 62 -17.99 7.94 4.04
C LEU A 62 -16.96 7.68 5.12
N ASN A 63 -16.59 8.71 5.89
CA ASN A 63 -15.67 8.75 7.04
C ASN A 63 -14.36 7.94 6.95
N GLY A 64 -14.01 7.44 5.76
CA GLY A 64 -12.81 6.67 5.40
C GLY A 64 -12.75 5.22 5.92
N ILE A 65 -13.48 4.85 6.98
CA ILE A 65 -13.39 3.50 7.59
C ILE A 65 -13.81 2.42 6.60
N GLY A 66 -14.96 2.60 5.94
CA GLY A 66 -15.47 1.61 4.98
C GLY A 66 -14.53 1.42 3.78
N VAL A 67 -13.88 2.50 3.33
CA VAL A 67 -12.89 2.46 2.24
C VAL A 67 -11.65 1.69 2.68
N PHE A 68 -11.13 1.99 3.87
CA PHE A 68 -9.97 1.31 4.43
C PHE A 68 -10.24 -0.18 4.61
N ASP A 69 -11.37 -0.57 5.21
CA ASP A 69 -11.74 -1.97 5.42
C ASP A 69 -11.89 -2.73 4.10
N TYR A 70 -12.44 -2.09 3.07
CA TYR A 70 -12.55 -2.70 1.75
C TYR A 70 -11.18 -2.98 1.14
N ILE A 71 -10.26 -2.01 1.20
CA ILE A 71 -8.86 -2.19 0.75
C ILE A 71 -8.21 -3.34 1.51
N MET A 72 -8.34 -3.37 2.85
CA MET A 72 -7.72 -4.40 3.66
C MET A 72 -8.25 -5.80 3.36
N LYS A 73 -9.55 -5.95 3.10
CA LYS A 73 -10.16 -7.24 2.70
C LYS A 73 -9.62 -7.75 1.36
N ILE A 74 -9.43 -6.86 0.39
CA ILE A 74 -8.82 -7.23 -0.91
C ILE A 74 -7.36 -7.62 -0.71
N THR A 75 -6.59 -6.77 -0.03
CA THR A 75 -5.15 -6.97 0.14
C THR A 75 -4.84 -8.21 0.98
N SER A 76 -5.69 -8.59 1.94
CA SER A 76 -5.51 -9.79 2.75
C SER A 76 -6.04 -11.08 2.10
N HIS A 77 -6.60 -11.03 0.89
CA HIS A 77 -7.22 -12.20 0.27
C HIS A 77 -6.18 -13.31 0.00
N PRO A 78 -6.42 -14.57 0.38
CA PRO A 78 -5.41 -15.64 0.36
C PRO A 78 -5.16 -16.26 -1.02
N LEU A 79 -5.75 -15.71 -2.10
CA LEU A 79 -5.61 -16.29 -3.45
C LEU A 79 -4.26 -15.99 -4.10
N LEU A 80 -3.60 -14.92 -3.66
CA LEU A 80 -2.27 -14.55 -4.11
C LEU A 80 -1.29 -14.69 -2.96
N SER A 81 -0.10 -15.21 -3.26
CA SER A 81 1.03 -15.19 -2.34
C SER A 81 1.43 -13.75 -2.01
N ALA A 82 2.31 -13.58 -1.02
CA ALA A 82 2.86 -12.25 -0.71
C ALA A 82 3.63 -11.68 -1.92
N SER A 83 4.51 -12.48 -2.54
CA SER A 83 5.30 -12.07 -3.71
C SER A 83 4.42 -11.72 -4.91
N GLU A 84 3.37 -12.51 -5.18
CA GLU A 84 2.43 -12.24 -6.27
C GLU A 84 1.68 -10.92 -6.05
N ARG A 85 1.24 -10.62 -4.82
CA ARG A 85 0.61 -9.33 -4.51
C ARG A 85 1.56 -8.16 -4.72
N GLU A 86 2.79 -8.26 -4.22
CA GLU A 86 3.78 -7.18 -4.39
C GLU A 86 4.12 -6.97 -5.87
N LEU A 87 4.23 -8.03 -6.67
CA LEU A 87 4.43 -7.92 -8.12
C LEU A 87 3.27 -7.18 -8.82
N ALA A 88 2.02 -7.50 -8.46
CA ALA A 88 0.85 -6.81 -9.01
C ALA A 88 0.84 -5.32 -8.62
N ILE A 89 1.14 -5.01 -7.36
CA ILE A 89 1.16 -3.64 -6.85
C ILE A 89 2.30 -2.83 -7.51
N LEU A 90 3.50 -3.39 -7.61
CA LEU A 90 4.63 -2.74 -8.27
C LEU A 90 4.38 -2.52 -9.77
N ALA A 91 3.75 -3.46 -10.47
CA ALA A 91 3.37 -3.29 -11.87
C ALA A 91 2.42 -2.09 -12.07
N VAL A 92 1.35 -2.01 -11.26
CA VAL A 92 0.38 -0.90 -11.32
C VAL A 92 1.04 0.41 -10.88
N GLY A 93 1.88 0.38 -9.84
CA GLY A 93 2.64 1.53 -9.36
C GLY A 93 3.58 2.11 -10.42
N ALA A 94 4.27 1.23 -11.16
CA ALA A 94 5.16 1.62 -12.25
C ALA A 94 4.41 2.28 -13.40
N HIS A 95 3.28 1.68 -13.82
CA HIS A 95 2.44 2.23 -14.89
C HIS A 95 1.84 3.60 -14.52
N THR A 96 1.37 3.76 -13.27
CA THR A 96 0.71 4.99 -12.80
C THR A 96 1.69 6.08 -12.34
N GLY A 97 2.98 5.77 -12.21
CA GLY A 97 3.97 6.67 -11.63
C GLY A 97 3.70 6.97 -10.15
N SER A 98 3.07 6.04 -9.43
CA SER A 98 2.70 6.24 -8.02
C SER A 98 3.91 6.11 -7.11
N VAL A 99 4.59 7.25 -6.87
CA VAL A 99 5.85 7.31 -6.12
C VAL A 99 5.72 6.73 -4.71
N TYR A 100 4.60 6.98 -4.02
CA TYR A 100 4.42 6.45 -2.66
C TYR A 100 4.22 4.94 -2.67
N GLU A 101 3.39 4.41 -3.57
CA GLU A 101 3.17 2.96 -3.70
C GLU A 101 4.49 2.25 -4.01
N LEU A 102 5.25 2.75 -4.98
CA LEU A 102 6.56 2.20 -5.32
C LEU A 102 7.53 2.23 -4.13
N TYR A 103 7.57 3.31 -3.35
CA TYR A 103 8.38 3.39 -2.12
C TYR A 103 7.96 2.35 -1.08
N ALA A 104 6.68 2.34 -0.67
CA ALA A 104 6.22 1.51 0.43
C ALA A 104 6.30 0.02 0.06
N HIS A 105 5.85 -0.33 -1.14
CA HIS A 105 5.80 -1.73 -1.59
C HIS A 105 7.16 -2.27 -2.02
N SER A 106 8.13 -1.44 -2.41
CA SER A 106 9.53 -1.91 -2.54
C SER A 106 10.09 -2.38 -1.20
N LEU A 107 9.75 -1.70 -0.10
CA LEU A 107 10.22 -2.07 1.24
C LEU A 107 9.48 -3.30 1.79
N VAL A 108 8.18 -3.44 1.47
CA VAL A 108 7.42 -4.67 1.78
C VAL A 108 7.96 -5.87 0.99
N ALA A 109 8.15 -5.72 -0.33
CA ALA A 109 8.76 -6.73 -1.20
C ALA A 109 10.14 -7.19 -0.70
N GLN A 110 10.98 -6.24 -0.28
CA GLN A 110 12.28 -6.56 0.31
C GLN A 110 12.13 -7.37 1.61
N LYS A 111 11.21 -6.96 2.50
CA LYS A 111 10.95 -7.64 3.78
C LYS A 111 10.50 -9.09 3.59
N ILE A 112 9.75 -9.39 2.53
CA ILE A 112 9.30 -10.76 2.21
C ILE A 112 10.33 -11.57 1.41
N GLY A 113 11.50 -11.00 1.10
CA GLY A 113 12.64 -11.71 0.51
C GLY A 113 12.80 -11.56 -1.01
N MET A 114 12.08 -10.65 -1.66
CA MET A 114 12.36 -10.33 -3.07
C MET A 114 13.73 -9.66 -3.20
N THR A 115 14.46 -9.99 -4.25
CA THR A 115 15.79 -9.41 -4.48
C THR A 115 15.69 -7.96 -4.93
N GLU A 116 16.70 -7.16 -4.63
CA GLU A 116 16.78 -5.75 -5.08
C GLU A 116 16.65 -5.63 -6.61
N ALA A 117 17.25 -6.56 -7.35
CA ALA A 117 17.14 -6.60 -8.81
C ALA A 117 15.70 -6.84 -9.28
N GLN A 118 14.96 -7.75 -8.62
CA GLN A 118 13.56 -8.01 -8.95
C GLN A 118 12.67 -6.80 -8.64
N ILE A 119 12.85 -6.19 -7.46
CA ILE A 119 12.09 -5.02 -7.04
C ILE A 119 12.32 -3.86 -7.99
N LYS A 120 13.59 -3.60 -8.34
CA LYS A 120 13.96 -2.55 -9.29
C LYS A 120 13.34 -2.78 -10.67
N ALA A 121 13.42 -3.99 -11.20
CA ALA A 121 12.82 -4.32 -12.49
C ALA A 121 11.30 -4.08 -12.47
N ALA A 122 10.61 -4.61 -11.45
CA ALA A 122 9.17 -4.44 -11.29
C ALA A 122 8.75 -2.97 -11.14
N ALA A 123 9.48 -2.19 -10.34
CA ALA A 123 9.25 -0.75 -10.16
C ALA A 123 9.51 0.09 -11.42
N GLU A 124 10.34 -0.42 -12.35
CA GLU A 124 10.55 0.15 -13.68
C GLU A 124 9.53 -0.37 -14.72
N GLY A 125 8.56 -1.20 -14.32
CA GLY A 125 7.56 -1.79 -15.22
C GLY A 125 8.13 -2.89 -16.12
N LYS A 126 9.28 -3.47 -15.76
CA LYS A 126 9.95 -4.53 -16.52
C LYS A 126 9.78 -5.87 -15.82
N MET A 127 9.57 -6.93 -16.61
CA MET A 127 9.47 -8.29 -16.09
C MET A 127 10.74 -8.65 -15.29
N PRO A 128 10.62 -8.95 -13.98
CA PRO A 128 11.76 -9.38 -13.19
C PRO A 128 12.30 -10.75 -13.63
N GLU A 129 13.62 -10.92 -13.56
CA GLU A 129 14.24 -12.22 -13.77
C GLU A 129 14.06 -13.14 -12.54
N GLY A 130 14.14 -14.46 -12.77
CA GLY A 130 14.10 -15.46 -11.70
C GLY A 130 12.72 -15.70 -11.07
N LEU A 131 11.65 -15.11 -11.61
CA LEU A 131 10.28 -15.40 -11.22
C LEU A 131 9.83 -16.78 -11.68
N ASN A 132 8.94 -17.40 -10.92
CA ASN A 132 8.22 -18.59 -11.37
C ASN A 132 7.11 -18.23 -12.38
N GLU A 133 6.49 -19.23 -13.01
CA GLU A 133 5.49 -19.01 -14.06
C GLU A 133 4.22 -18.28 -13.56
N THR A 134 3.78 -18.56 -12.32
CA THR A 134 2.63 -17.87 -11.72
C THR A 134 2.96 -16.39 -11.46
N GLU A 135 4.13 -16.11 -10.89
CA GLU A 135 4.60 -14.74 -10.62
C GLU A 135 4.72 -13.91 -11.91
N LYS A 136 5.28 -14.50 -12.97
CA LYS A 136 5.33 -13.86 -14.30
C LYS A 136 3.92 -13.55 -14.81
N THR A 137 3.02 -14.53 -14.72
CA THR A 137 1.61 -14.38 -15.16
C THR A 137 0.91 -13.25 -14.41
N VAL A 138 1.09 -13.17 -13.08
CA VAL A 138 0.51 -12.10 -12.26
C VAL A 138 1.04 -10.72 -12.67
N PHE A 139 2.35 -10.59 -12.86
CA PHE A 139 2.96 -9.33 -13.28
C PHE A 139 2.48 -8.90 -14.68
N GLU A 140 2.42 -9.84 -15.62
CA GLU A 140 1.96 -9.59 -16.99
C GLU A 140 0.49 -9.19 -17.04
N ILE A 141 -0.39 -9.96 -16.39
CA ILE A 141 -1.83 -9.64 -16.35
C ILE A 141 -2.06 -8.28 -15.70
N SER A 142 -1.38 -8.00 -14.58
CA SER A 142 -1.52 -6.70 -13.89
C SER A 142 -1.11 -5.54 -14.81
N SER A 143 0.00 -5.70 -15.54
CA SER A 143 0.49 -4.71 -16.51
C SER A 143 -0.48 -4.51 -17.68
N ARG A 144 -1.08 -5.60 -18.18
CA ARG A 144 -2.03 -5.55 -19.30
C ARG A 144 -3.38 -4.96 -18.92
N LEU A 145 -3.91 -5.32 -17.74
CA LEU A 145 -5.17 -4.80 -17.23
C LEU A 145 -5.11 -3.29 -17.01
N ILE A 146 -4.00 -2.78 -16.44
CA ILE A 146 -3.85 -1.33 -16.22
C ILE A 146 -3.58 -0.56 -17.53
N ASP A 147 -2.96 -1.20 -18.53
CA ASP A 147 -2.81 -0.69 -19.89
C ASP A 147 -4.14 -0.64 -20.68
N GLY A 148 -5.21 -1.29 -20.18
CA GLY A 148 -6.48 -1.43 -20.88
C GLY A 148 -6.44 -2.39 -22.08
N LYS A 149 -5.54 -3.38 -22.06
CA LYS A 149 -5.34 -4.35 -23.14
C LYS A 149 -5.75 -5.76 -22.69
N GLU A 150 -6.98 -6.18 -23.00
CA GLU A 150 -7.46 -7.57 -22.83
C GLU A 150 -6.92 -8.52 -23.91
#